data_AF-A0A7C6S3F6-F1
#
_entry.id   AF-A0A7C6S3F6-F1
#
_cell.length_a   1.000
_cell.length_b   1.000
_cell.length_c   1.000
_cell.angle_alpha   90.00
_cell.angle_beta   90.00
_cell.angle_gamma   90.00
#
_symmetry.space_group_name_H-M   'P 1'
#
loop_
_entity.id
_entity.type
_entity.pdbx_description
1 polymer ?
#
loop_
_entity_poly.entity_id
_entity_poly.type
_entity_poly.pdbx_seq_one_letter_code
_entity_poly.pdbx_strand_id
1 'polypeptide(L)'
;YYSAFYHGAPNGSMGFSAFMQQAGFDSYLGMTEYGNNKDFDGHWGIWDEPFLQYMAHDIKNLKEPFLASVFTLSSHYTYRVPEQYKDVFPKGHISIHEGVGYSDNALRLFFETASKQDWYSNTLFVITGDHAVDGHLPQYKTAQGAFSIPFMFYAPGTNFVGLNDSTVVQQTDIMPTLLSMLGVEDEFVAFGNNMFNLDSPHFAYNFYNGAHQLIEGDWMLQFMNESTIALYNIVEDRLMKNNVVGKHPKVQEAMERRIKALIQQYNNRLIDDELIP
;
A
#
# COMPACT_ATOMS: atom_id res chain seq x y z
N TYR A 1 -17.28 -13.78 0.94
CA TYR A 1 -17.35 -12.34 0.68
C TYR A 1 -17.61 -12.13 -0.80
N TYR A 2 -18.30 -11.06 -1.20
CA TYR A 2 -18.30 -10.61 -2.59
C TYR A 2 -17.15 -9.63 -2.80
N SER A 3 -16.34 -9.84 -3.82
CA SER A 3 -15.11 -9.10 -4.06
C SER A 3 -15.21 -8.23 -5.32
N ALA A 4 -14.98 -6.94 -5.17
CA ALA A 4 -15.04 -5.96 -6.23
C ALA A 4 -13.75 -5.14 -6.30
N PHE A 5 -13.19 -5.01 -7.50
CA PHE A 5 -12.04 -4.17 -7.77
C PHE A 5 -12.44 -2.97 -8.64
N TYR A 6 -12.32 -1.77 -8.10
CA TYR A 6 -12.63 -0.50 -8.74
C TYR A 6 -11.34 0.12 -9.29
N HIS A 7 -11.29 0.40 -10.59
CA HIS A 7 -10.11 1.00 -11.21
C HIS A 7 -10.50 1.88 -12.40
N GLY A 8 -10.44 3.20 -12.23
CA GLY A 8 -10.98 4.19 -13.18
C GLY A 8 -10.32 4.24 -14.56
N ALA A 9 -9.32 3.39 -14.82
CA ALA A 9 -8.64 3.31 -16.10
C ALA A 9 -9.44 2.46 -17.10
N PRO A 10 -9.11 2.50 -18.41
CA PRO A 10 -9.62 1.55 -19.37
C PRO A 10 -9.42 0.10 -18.89
N ASN A 11 -10.46 -0.74 -18.99
CA ASN A 11 -10.39 -2.12 -18.53
C ASN A 11 -9.23 -2.83 -19.25
N GLY A 12 -8.38 -3.53 -18.48
CA GLY A 12 -7.14 -4.14 -18.98
C GLY A 12 -5.87 -3.33 -18.74
N SER A 13 -5.98 -2.04 -18.36
CA SER A 13 -4.81 -1.24 -17.99
C SER A 13 -4.00 -1.91 -16.88
N MET A 14 -2.68 -1.93 -17.06
CA MET A 14 -1.71 -2.60 -16.16
C MET A 14 -1.96 -4.10 -15.96
N GLY A 15 -2.82 -4.74 -16.76
CA GLY A 15 -3.18 -6.15 -16.60
C GLY A 15 -4.14 -6.45 -15.45
N PHE A 16 -4.60 -5.44 -14.70
CA PHE A 16 -5.39 -5.67 -13.49
C PHE A 16 -6.67 -6.46 -13.74
N SER A 17 -7.42 -6.21 -14.83
CA SER A 17 -8.65 -6.98 -15.07
C SER A 17 -8.41 -8.49 -15.23
N ALA A 18 -7.33 -8.88 -15.91
CA ALA A 18 -6.98 -10.28 -16.10
C ALA A 18 -6.48 -10.90 -14.79
N PHE A 19 -5.62 -10.17 -14.08
CA PHE A 19 -5.12 -10.60 -12.78
C PHE A 19 -6.24 -10.77 -11.75
N MET A 20 -7.15 -9.79 -11.62
CA MET A 20 -8.27 -9.86 -10.66
C MET A 20 -9.20 -11.04 -10.97
N GLN A 21 -9.47 -11.30 -12.25
CA GLN A 21 -10.22 -12.51 -12.65
C GLN A 21 -9.48 -13.79 -12.22
N GLN A 22 -8.17 -13.88 -12.45
CA GLN A 22 -7.36 -15.03 -12.05
C GLN A 22 -7.25 -15.18 -10.53
N ALA A 23 -7.21 -14.06 -9.81
CA ALA A 23 -7.18 -14.00 -8.35
C ALA A 23 -8.55 -14.28 -7.71
N GLY A 24 -9.61 -14.50 -8.51
CA GLY A 24 -10.93 -14.89 -8.04
C GLY A 24 -11.83 -13.73 -7.61
N PHE A 25 -11.58 -12.50 -8.06
CA PHE A 25 -12.50 -11.38 -7.83
C PHE A 25 -13.84 -11.61 -8.56
N ASP A 26 -14.95 -11.34 -7.88
CA ASP A 26 -16.30 -11.49 -8.45
C ASP A 26 -16.60 -10.40 -9.50
N SER A 27 -16.08 -9.19 -9.30
CA SER A 27 -16.28 -8.06 -10.20
C SER A 27 -15.05 -7.18 -10.38
N TYR A 28 -14.90 -6.67 -11.60
CA TYR A 28 -14.00 -5.58 -11.95
C TYR A 28 -14.84 -4.44 -12.51
N LEU A 29 -14.73 -3.26 -11.91
CA LEU A 29 -15.44 -2.05 -12.32
C LEU A 29 -14.42 -1.01 -12.74
N GLY A 30 -14.30 -0.78 -14.04
CA GLY A 30 -13.43 0.26 -14.59
C GLY A 30 -14.17 1.30 -15.39
N MET A 31 -13.45 1.93 -16.32
CA MET A 31 -14.01 3.01 -17.14
C MET A 31 -15.24 2.57 -17.96
N THR A 32 -15.30 1.28 -18.36
CA THR A 32 -16.46 0.72 -19.07
C THR A 32 -17.71 0.73 -18.20
N GLU A 33 -17.60 0.27 -16.96
CA GLU A 33 -18.71 0.18 -15.99
C GLU A 33 -19.09 1.56 -15.45
N TYR A 34 -18.14 2.49 -15.34
CA TYR A 34 -18.37 3.89 -15.00
C TYR A 34 -19.26 4.60 -16.04
N GLY A 35 -19.04 4.33 -17.34
CA GLY A 35 -19.96 4.72 -18.41
C GLY A 35 -20.04 6.22 -18.74
N ASN A 36 -19.17 7.07 -18.20
CA ASN A 36 -19.15 8.51 -18.50
C ASN A 36 -17.75 9.02 -18.89
N ASN A 37 -17.46 9.05 -20.18
CA ASN A 37 -16.15 9.50 -20.69
C ASN A 37 -15.88 11.01 -20.52
N LYS A 38 -16.84 11.81 -20.04
CA LYS A 38 -16.60 13.25 -19.81
C LYS A 38 -15.60 13.50 -18.67
N ASP A 39 -15.49 12.54 -17.75
CA ASP A 39 -14.60 12.63 -16.60
C ASP A 39 -13.25 11.97 -16.85
N PHE A 40 -12.96 11.61 -18.10
CA PHE A 40 -11.66 11.11 -18.51
C PHE A 40 -10.62 12.24 -18.48
N ASP A 41 -9.47 11.98 -17.87
CA ASP A 41 -8.37 12.94 -17.71
C ASP A 41 -7.58 13.21 -19.01
N GLY A 42 -7.82 12.40 -20.05
CA GLY A 42 -7.09 12.45 -21.31
C GLY A 42 -5.80 11.63 -21.31
N HIS A 43 -5.51 10.88 -20.23
CA HIS A 43 -4.25 10.16 -20.04
C HIS A 43 -4.42 8.80 -19.33
N TRP A 44 -4.69 8.77 -18.02
CA TRP A 44 -4.77 7.53 -17.24
C TRP A 44 -6.16 6.93 -17.18
N GLY A 45 -7.21 7.74 -17.06
CA GLY A 45 -8.54 7.24 -16.71
C GLY A 45 -9.48 8.31 -16.21
N ILE A 46 -10.53 7.88 -15.53
CA ILE A 46 -11.48 8.75 -14.85
C ILE A 46 -10.81 9.40 -13.65
N TRP A 47 -11.02 10.71 -13.49
CA TRP A 47 -10.52 11.45 -12.32
C TRP A 47 -10.96 10.82 -10.99
N ASP A 48 -10.12 10.93 -9.96
CA ASP A 48 -10.33 10.22 -8.68
C ASP A 48 -11.64 10.62 -8.01
N GLU A 49 -12.00 11.92 -7.99
CA GLU A 49 -13.23 12.38 -7.35
C GLU A 49 -14.49 11.73 -7.94
N PRO A 50 -14.81 11.90 -9.24
CA PRO A 50 -16.01 11.29 -9.81
C PRO A 50 -16.00 9.76 -9.69
N PHE A 51 -14.84 9.11 -9.83
CA PHE A 51 -14.75 7.65 -9.73
C PHE A 51 -14.98 7.14 -8.31
N LEU A 52 -14.45 7.84 -7.29
CA LEU A 52 -14.71 7.53 -5.89
C LEU A 52 -16.18 7.81 -5.52
N GLN A 53 -16.82 8.84 -6.06
CA GLN A 53 -18.25 9.06 -5.87
C GLN A 53 -19.10 7.93 -6.48
N TYR A 54 -18.71 7.45 -7.67
CA TYR A 54 -19.32 6.27 -8.27
C TYR A 54 -19.19 5.04 -7.36
N MET A 55 -17.99 4.73 -6.87
CA MET A 55 -17.76 3.62 -5.94
C MET A 55 -18.62 3.75 -4.67
N ALA A 56 -18.64 4.92 -4.03
CA ALA A 56 -19.40 5.15 -2.80
C ALA A 56 -20.91 4.85 -2.97
N HIS A 57 -21.45 5.13 -4.15
CA HIS A 57 -22.85 4.85 -4.47
C HIS A 57 -23.10 3.41 -4.95
N ASP A 58 -22.12 2.78 -5.56
CA ASP A 58 -22.22 1.44 -6.13
C ASP A 58 -22.11 0.34 -5.07
N ILE A 59 -21.29 0.51 -4.03
CA ILE A 59 -21.03 -0.51 -2.99
C ILE A 59 -22.31 -1.10 -2.39
N LYS A 60 -23.37 -0.31 -2.22
CA LYS A 60 -24.66 -0.78 -1.67
C LYS A 60 -25.35 -1.86 -2.52
N ASN A 61 -24.94 -2.01 -3.78
CA ASN A 61 -25.45 -3.03 -4.70
C ASN A 61 -24.65 -4.34 -4.61
N LEU A 62 -23.51 -4.34 -3.93
CA LEU A 62 -22.70 -5.54 -3.73
C LEU A 62 -23.37 -6.48 -2.74
N LYS A 63 -23.13 -7.78 -2.92
CA LYS A 63 -23.61 -8.78 -1.97
C LYS A 63 -22.77 -8.70 -0.68
N GLU A 64 -23.43 -8.45 0.45
CA GLU A 64 -22.76 -8.48 1.76
C GLU A 64 -22.46 -9.92 2.24
N PRO A 65 -21.36 -10.15 2.99
CA PRO A 65 -20.29 -9.19 3.26
C PRO A 65 -19.39 -8.99 2.03
N PHE A 66 -18.87 -7.78 1.84
CA PHE A 66 -18.07 -7.42 0.67
C PHE A 66 -16.59 -7.10 0.99
N LEU A 67 -15.73 -7.27 0.00
CA LEU A 67 -14.38 -6.72 -0.10
C LEU A 67 -14.38 -5.79 -1.31
N ALA A 68 -14.18 -4.50 -1.10
CA ALA A 68 -14.09 -3.51 -2.17
C ALA A 68 -12.73 -2.83 -2.13
N SER A 69 -11.98 -2.96 -3.21
CA SER A 69 -10.67 -2.33 -3.38
C SER A 69 -10.74 -1.28 -4.48
N VAL A 70 -10.08 -0.14 -4.30
CA VAL A 70 -9.98 0.90 -5.34
C VAL A 70 -8.53 1.28 -5.59
N PHE A 71 -8.18 1.39 -6.86
CA PHE A 71 -6.87 1.88 -7.31
C PHE A 71 -7.03 3.25 -7.96
N THR A 72 -6.65 4.30 -7.23
CA THR A 72 -6.72 5.71 -7.66
C THR A 72 -5.64 6.04 -8.68
N LEU A 73 -5.84 7.10 -9.48
CA LEU A 73 -5.02 7.41 -10.65
C LEU A 73 -4.43 8.82 -10.66
N SER A 74 -5.14 9.80 -10.07
CA SER A 74 -4.90 11.21 -10.36
C SER A 74 -3.57 11.74 -9.80
N SER A 75 -3.01 11.07 -8.78
CA SER A 75 -1.69 11.36 -8.23
C SER A 75 -0.53 10.74 -9.02
N HIS A 76 -0.76 10.13 -10.19
CA HIS A 76 0.30 9.64 -11.07
C HIS A 76 0.79 10.72 -12.04
N TYR A 77 2.05 10.65 -12.49
CA TYR A 77 2.59 11.57 -13.51
C TYR A 77 1.68 11.57 -14.74
N THR A 78 1.20 12.69 -15.29
CA THR A 78 1.72 14.08 -15.28
C THR A 78 1.29 14.97 -14.10
N TYR A 79 0.64 14.42 -13.06
CA TYR A 79 0.17 15.15 -11.87
C TYR A 79 -0.78 16.32 -12.20
N ARG A 80 -1.62 16.13 -13.22
CA ARG A 80 -2.65 17.08 -13.59
C ARG A 80 -3.83 17.00 -12.62
N VAL A 81 -4.55 18.09 -12.52
CA VAL A 81 -5.85 18.17 -11.83
C VAL A 81 -6.92 18.62 -12.82
N PRO A 82 -8.21 18.33 -12.59
CA PRO A 82 -9.30 18.84 -13.42
C PRO A 82 -9.26 20.37 -13.50
N GLU A 83 -9.69 20.98 -14.61
CA GLU A 83 -9.59 22.43 -14.81
C GLU A 83 -10.32 23.23 -13.71
N GLN A 84 -11.42 22.71 -13.17
CA GLN A 84 -12.15 23.34 -12.06
C GLN A 84 -11.35 23.39 -10.73
N TYR A 85 -10.32 22.55 -10.61
CA TYR A 85 -9.41 22.47 -9.45
C TYR A 85 -8.04 23.09 -9.70
N LYS A 86 -7.84 23.71 -10.87
CA LYS A 86 -6.60 24.37 -11.20
C LYS A 86 -6.26 25.45 -10.18
N ASP A 87 -5.04 25.39 -9.65
CA ASP A 87 -4.53 26.32 -8.64
C ASP A 87 -5.34 26.34 -7.32
N VAL A 88 -6.23 25.36 -7.10
CA VAL A 88 -6.98 25.20 -5.84
C VAL A 88 -6.11 24.57 -4.76
N PHE A 89 -5.31 23.58 -5.13
CA PHE A 89 -4.42 22.87 -4.21
C PHE A 89 -3.01 23.44 -4.24
N PRO A 90 -2.29 23.45 -3.10
CA PRO A 90 -0.91 23.92 -3.09
C PRO A 90 -0.01 23.08 -4.01
N LYS A 91 0.68 23.73 -4.94
CA LYS A 91 1.70 23.08 -5.79
C LYS A 91 2.90 22.56 -5.00
N GLY A 92 3.09 23.06 -3.78
CA GLY A 92 4.13 22.64 -2.85
C GLY A 92 5.56 22.68 -3.44
N HIS A 93 6.42 21.77 -2.97
CA HIS A 93 7.84 21.73 -3.35
C HIS A 93 8.23 20.75 -4.45
N ILE A 94 7.37 19.78 -4.78
CA ILE A 94 7.59 18.78 -5.84
C ILE A 94 6.30 18.61 -6.63
N SER A 95 6.40 18.19 -7.89
CA SER A 95 5.30 18.23 -8.87
C SER A 95 4.09 17.39 -8.49
N ILE A 96 4.25 16.36 -7.67
CA ILE A 96 3.16 15.49 -7.23
C ILE A 96 2.20 16.15 -6.23
N HIS A 97 2.62 17.21 -5.51
CA HIS A 97 1.85 17.72 -4.38
C HIS A 97 0.47 18.26 -4.75
N GLU A 98 0.32 18.91 -5.91
CA GLU A 98 -1.00 19.39 -6.37
C GLU A 98 -1.93 18.19 -6.66
N GLY A 99 -1.41 17.15 -7.32
CA GLY A 99 -2.13 15.91 -7.59
C GLY A 99 -2.54 15.17 -6.31
N VAL A 100 -1.65 15.07 -5.32
CA VAL A 100 -1.98 14.50 -4.01
C VAL A 100 -3.01 15.33 -3.27
N GLY A 101 -2.94 16.67 -3.33
CA GLY A 101 -3.96 17.54 -2.75
C GLY A 101 -5.35 17.30 -3.37
N TYR A 102 -5.40 17.04 -4.68
CA TYR A 102 -6.64 16.65 -5.35
C TYR A 102 -7.13 15.26 -4.93
N SER A 103 -6.27 14.24 -4.89
CA SER A 103 -6.64 12.89 -4.44
C SER A 103 -7.08 12.85 -2.96
N ASP A 104 -6.44 13.65 -2.09
CA ASP A 104 -6.86 13.83 -0.70
C ASP A 104 -8.26 14.46 -0.60
N ASN A 105 -8.53 15.50 -1.41
CA ASN A 105 -9.85 16.10 -1.49
C ASN A 105 -10.91 15.12 -2.02
N ALA A 106 -10.56 14.32 -3.04
CA ALA A 106 -11.42 13.27 -3.57
C ALA A 106 -11.76 12.21 -2.49
N LEU A 107 -10.77 11.83 -1.67
CA LEU A 107 -10.96 10.91 -0.55
C LEU A 107 -11.81 11.53 0.58
N ARG A 108 -11.63 12.82 0.88
CA ARG A 108 -12.51 13.56 1.81
C ARG A 108 -13.97 13.50 1.35
N LEU A 109 -14.21 13.82 0.07
CA LEU A 109 -15.56 13.78 -0.52
C LEU A 109 -16.13 12.36 -0.57
N PHE A 110 -15.29 11.34 -0.80
CA PHE A 110 -15.69 9.94 -0.67
C PHE A 110 -16.23 9.66 0.74
N PHE A 111 -15.49 10.03 1.79
CA PHE A 111 -15.94 9.80 3.17
C PHE A 111 -17.19 10.63 3.55
N GLU A 112 -17.37 11.84 3.02
CA GLU A 112 -18.58 12.64 3.20
C GLU A 112 -19.83 12.00 2.55
N THR A 113 -19.65 11.25 1.47
CA THR A 113 -20.73 10.49 0.81
C THR A 113 -20.93 9.13 1.48
N ALA A 114 -19.84 8.41 1.74
CA ALA A 114 -19.81 7.10 2.37
C ALA A 114 -20.46 7.14 3.75
N SER A 115 -20.17 8.15 4.58
CA SER A 115 -20.76 8.30 5.92
C SER A 115 -22.29 8.39 5.96
N LYS A 116 -22.94 8.60 4.81
CA LYS A 116 -24.40 8.62 4.65
C LYS A 116 -24.97 7.31 4.11
N GLN A 117 -24.13 6.33 3.78
CA GLN A 117 -24.53 5.02 3.28
C GLN A 117 -24.70 4.01 4.41
N ASP A 118 -25.62 3.06 4.26
CA ASP A 118 -25.95 2.08 5.29
C ASP A 118 -24.77 1.13 5.62
N TRP A 119 -23.90 0.84 4.64
CA TRP A 119 -22.73 -0.04 4.81
C TRP A 119 -21.60 0.58 5.65
N TYR A 120 -21.53 1.91 5.75
CA TYR A 120 -20.38 2.63 6.30
C TYR A 120 -20.07 2.28 7.75
N SER A 121 -21.09 2.23 8.59
CA SER A 121 -20.93 1.99 10.03
C SER A 121 -20.34 0.61 10.38
N ASN A 122 -20.41 -0.34 9.44
CA ASN A 122 -19.90 -1.70 9.58
C ASN A 122 -18.80 -2.01 8.54
N THR A 123 -17.98 -1.01 8.21
CA THR A 123 -16.89 -1.16 7.24
C THR A 123 -15.53 -0.82 7.87
N LEU A 124 -14.55 -1.68 7.65
CA LEU A 124 -13.14 -1.40 7.90
C LEU A 124 -12.50 -0.88 6.61
N PHE A 125 -11.90 0.30 6.68
CA PHE A 125 -11.15 0.93 5.61
C PHE A 125 -9.65 0.72 5.83
N VAL A 126 -8.95 0.38 4.77
CA VAL A 126 -7.49 0.35 4.72
C VAL A 126 -7.05 1.34 3.66
N ILE A 127 -6.19 2.28 4.03
CA ILE A 127 -5.69 3.35 3.14
C ILE A 127 -4.18 3.22 3.10
N THR A 128 -3.63 3.03 1.91
CA THR A 128 -2.18 2.90 1.69
C THR A 128 -1.78 3.44 0.33
N GLY A 129 -0.51 3.79 0.16
CA GLY A 129 0.11 3.94 -1.16
C GLY A 129 0.41 2.58 -1.78
N ASP A 130 0.51 2.52 -3.11
CA ASP A 130 1.07 1.38 -3.83
C ASP A 130 2.60 1.44 -3.86
N HIS A 131 3.16 2.63 -4.01
CA HIS A 131 4.58 2.94 -3.87
C HIS A 131 4.82 4.40 -3.43
N ALA A 132 6.06 4.74 -3.07
CA ALA A 132 6.47 6.11 -2.82
C ALA A 132 7.02 6.78 -4.10
N VAL A 133 7.15 8.10 -4.09
CA VAL A 133 7.95 8.86 -5.06
C VAL A 133 9.05 9.63 -4.33
N ASP A 134 10.01 10.18 -5.07
CA ASP A 134 11.05 11.04 -4.50
C ASP A 134 10.43 12.20 -3.71
N GLY A 135 10.51 12.10 -2.38
CA GLY A 135 9.92 13.08 -1.49
C GLY A 135 10.70 14.40 -1.45
N HIS A 136 10.06 15.46 -0.96
CA HIS A 136 10.72 16.76 -0.79
C HIS A 136 11.83 16.70 0.27
N LEU A 137 11.56 16.08 1.43
CA LEU A 137 12.45 16.05 2.58
C LEU A 137 13.61 15.06 2.37
N PRO A 138 14.84 15.37 2.85
CA PRO A 138 16.02 14.54 2.61
C PRO A 138 15.89 13.06 3.02
N GLN A 139 15.19 12.77 4.13
CA GLN A 139 15.01 11.39 4.60
C GLN A 139 14.19 10.53 3.62
N TYR A 140 13.29 11.13 2.85
CA TYR A 140 12.49 10.42 1.84
C TYR A 140 13.26 10.18 0.52
N LYS A 141 14.51 10.63 0.46
CA LYS A 141 15.44 10.36 -0.66
C LYS A 141 16.46 9.28 -0.31
N THR A 142 16.32 8.65 0.86
CA THR A 142 17.15 7.54 1.29
C THR A 142 16.58 6.21 0.79
N ALA A 143 17.35 5.13 0.87
CA ALA A 143 16.87 3.82 0.45
C ALA A 143 15.69 3.31 1.30
N GLN A 144 15.59 3.69 2.58
CA GLN A 144 14.40 3.46 3.39
C GLN A 144 13.23 4.35 2.93
N GLY A 145 13.51 5.64 2.73
CA GLY A 145 12.53 6.65 2.33
C GLY A 145 11.83 6.33 1.01
N ALA A 146 12.53 5.70 0.07
CA ALA A 146 12.00 5.29 -1.23
C ALA A 146 10.87 4.24 -1.16
N PHE A 147 10.64 3.63 0.01
CA PHE A 147 9.54 2.67 0.25
C PHE A 147 8.60 3.13 1.37
N SER A 148 8.76 4.35 1.86
CA SER A 148 7.91 4.89 2.94
C SER A 148 6.61 5.43 2.35
N ILE A 149 5.50 4.77 2.65
CA ILE A 149 4.14 5.08 2.17
C ILE A 149 3.20 5.33 3.35
N PRO A 150 2.10 6.09 3.17
CA PRO A 150 1.04 6.12 4.17
C PRO A 150 0.45 4.72 4.33
N PHE A 151 0.07 4.37 5.56
CA PHE A 151 -0.56 3.09 5.89
C PHE A 151 -1.49 3.29 7.09
N MET A 152 -2.80 3.11 6.89
CA MET A 152 -3.81 3.43 7.89
C MET A 152 -4.96 2.43 7.87
N PHE A 153 -5.38 2.02 9.07
CA PHE A 153 -6.64 1.31 9.31
C PHE A 153 -7.62 2.28 9.95
N TYR A 154 -8.84 2.34 9.41
CA TYR A 154 -9.89 3.22 9.88
C TYR A 154 -11.22 2.48 9.91
N ALA A 155 -11.92 2.51 11.04
CA ALA A 155 -13.25 1.92 11.16
C ALA A 155 -14.15 2.86 11.98
N PRO A 156 -15.32 3.27 11.46
CA PRO A 156 -16.24 4.15 12.18
C PRO A 156 -16.68 3.56 13.52
N GLY A 157 -16.73 4.39 14.56
CA GLY A 157 -17.18 3.98 15.89
C GLY A 157 -16.19 3.11 16.68
N THR A 158 -15.01 2.83 16.15
CA THR A 158 -13.94 2.15 16.88
C THR A 158 -13.10 3.14 17.69
N ASN A 159 -12.44 2.65 18.74
CA ASN A 159 -11.45 3.41 19.50
C ASN A 159 -10.04 3.27 18.90
N PHE A 160 -9.91 3.13 17.57
CA PHE A 160 -8.60 3.24 16.95
C PHE A 160 -8.06 4.65 17.22
N VAL A 161 -7.09 4.72 18.13
CA VAL A 161 -6.35 5.92 18.47
C VAL A 161 -4.88 5.59 18.37
N GLY A 162 -4.13 6.39 17.62
CA GLY A 162 -2.68 6.37 17.69
C GLY A 162 -1.98 6.44 16.35
N LEU A 163 -0.90 7.21 16.34
CA LEU A 163 0.24 7.00 15.47
C LEU A 163 1.12 5.95 16.15
N ASN A 164 1.39 4.82 15.47
CA ASN A 164 2.48 3.93 15.86
C ASN A 164 3.67 4.23 14.96
N ASP A 165 4.64 4.97 15.48
CA ASP A 165 5.88 5.34 14.80
C ASP A 165 7.05 4.39 15.12
N SER A 166 6.80 3.36 15.94
CA SER A 166 7.83 2.46 16.47
C SER A 166 7.81 1.07 15.86
N THR A 167 6.71 0.69 15.19
CA THR A 167 6.53 -0.64 14.60
C THR A 167 6.73 -0.58 13.10
N VAL A 168 7.62 -1.43 12.59
CA VAL A 168 7.83 -1.59 11.15
C VAL A 168 6.70 -2.45 10.58
N VAL A 169 6.01 -1.92 9.58
CA VAL A 169 4.93 -2.58 8.84
C VAL A 169 5.17 -2.48 7.35
N GLN A 170 4.57 -3.39 6.58
CA GLN A 170 4.66 -3.46 5.12
C GLN A 170 3.32 -3.81 4.48
N GLN A 171 3.18 -3.61 3.18
CA GLN A 171 1.93 -3.87 2.44
C GLN A 171 1.44 -5.31 2.57
N THR A 172 2.35 -6.29 2.64
CA THR A 172 2.00 -7.71 2.80
C THR A 172 1.41 -8.04 4.17
N ASP A 173 1.50 -7.14 5.15
CA ASP A 173 0.87 -7.28 6.47
C ASP A 173 -0.65 -7.02 6.42
N ILE A 174 -1.17 -6.36 5.37
CA ILE A 174 -2.59 -6.03 5.23
C ILE A 174 -3.46 -7.29 5.30
N MET A 175 -3.13 -8.31 4.48
CA MET A 175 -3.93 -9.54 4.40
C MET A 175 -4.01 -10.30 5.74
N PRO A 176 -2.89 -10.71 6.39
CA PRO A 176 -2.96 -11.42 7.66
C PRO A 176 -3.59 -10.58 8.78
N THR A 177 -3.40 -9.26 8.78
CA THR A 177 -4.05 -8.36 9.74
C THR A 177 -5.56 -8.34 9.53
N LEU A 178 -6.04 -8.18 8.30
CA LEU A 178 -7.47 -8.17 7.97
C LEU A 178 -8.13 -9.51 8.32
N LEU A 179 -7.54 -10.63 7.90
CA LEU A 179 -8.07 -11.96 8.20
C LEU A 179 -8.18 -12.19 9.71
N SER A 180 -7.17 -11.78 10.47
CA SER A 180 -7.19 -11.86 11.94
C SER A 180 -8.29 -10.99 12.55
N MET A 181 -8.47 -9.74 12.08
CA MET A 181 -9.53 -8.84 12.57
C MET A 181 -10.93 -9.34 12.25
N LEU A 182 -11.09 -10.04 11.13
CA LEU A 182 -12.35 -10.65 10.71
C LEU A 182 -12.63 -11.99 11.40
N GLY A 183 -11.69 -12.51 12.21
CA GLY A 183 -11.82 -13.80 12.88
C GLY A 183 -11.79 -14.99 11.93
N VAL A 184 -11.08 -14.87 10.79
CA VAL A 184 -10.86 -15.98 9.86
C VAL A 184 -9.82 -16.92 10.47
N GLU A 185 -10.23 -18.16 10.73
CA GLU A 185 -9.39 -19.20 11.36
C GLU A 185 -8.79 -20.18 10.35
N ASP A 186 -9.13 -20.06 9.06
CA ASP A 186 -8.56 -20.89 7.99
C ASP A 186 -7.04 -20.74 7.91
N GLU A 187 -6.36 -21.82 7.53
CA GLU A 187 -4.92 -21.77 7.25
C GLU A 187 -4.67 -21.03 5.93
N PHE A 188 -3.64 -20.18 5.90
CA PHE A 188 -3.23 -19.45 4.71
C PHE A 188 -1.72 -19.20 4.71
N VAL A 189 -1.15 -19.04 3.52
CA VAL A 189 0.24 -18.59 3.36
C VAL A 189 0.26 -17.07 3.28
N ALA A 190 1.09 -16.42 4.12
CA ALA A 190 1.33 -14.99 4.06
C ALA A 190 2.83 -14.67 4.15
N PHE A 191 3.23 -13.64 3.41
CA PHE A 191 4.59 -13.07 3.48
C PHE A 191 4.67 -11.83 4.39
N GLY A 192 3.56 -11.47 5.03
CA GLY A 192 3.49 -10.48 6.09
C GLY A 192 2.99 -11.08 7.40
N ASN A 193 2.82 -10.25 8.42
CA ASN A 193 2.34 -10.63 9.75
C ASN A 193 1.14 -9.79 10.17
N ASN A 194 0.38 -10.27 11.16
CA ASN A 194 -0.64 -9.45 11.81
C ASN A 194 0.04 -8.31 12.56
N MET A 195 -0.15 -7.06 12.11
CA MET A 195 0.51 -5.89 12.70
C MET A 195 0.04 -5.56 14.12
N PHE A 196 -1.12 -6.07 14.54
CA PHE A 196 -1.62 -5.88 15.91
C PHE A 196 -1.13 -6.95 16.88
N ASN A 197 -0.50 -8.02 16.39
CA ASN A 197 0.12 -9.03 17.24
C ASN A 197 1.56 -8.63 17.56
N LEU A 198 1.79 -8.09 18.76
CA LEU A 198 3.12 -7.64 19.20
C LEU A 198 4.13 -8.79 19.39
N ASP A 199 3.65 -10.04 19.47
CA ASP A 199 4.50 -11.23 19.54
C ASP A 199 4.98 -11.69 18.16
N SER A 200 4.42 -11.13 17.07
CA SER A 200 4.84 -11.43 15.70
C SER A 200 6.07 -10.63 15.28
N PRO A 201 6.89 -11.13 14.33
CA PRO A 201 7.95 -10.34 13.74
C PRO A 201 7.41 -9.09 13.03
N HIS A 202 8.04 -7.95 13.27
CA HIS A 202 7.75 -6.68 12.61
C HIS A 202 8.94 -6.24 11.77
N PHE A 203 8.79 -6.36 10.45
CA PHE A 203 9.84 -6.03 9.49
C PHE A 203 9.22 -5.56 8.18
N ALA A 204 10.03 -4.90 7.36
CA ALA A 204 9.71 -4.61 5.98
C ALA A 204 10.84 -5.12 5.08
N TYR A 205 10.46 -5.80 4.01
CA TYR A 205 11.39 -6.31 3.01
C TYR A 205 11.12 -5.65 1.66
N ASN A 206 12.18 -5.20 1.00
CA ASN A 206 12.10 -4.54 -0.31
C ASN A 206 13.29 -4.95 -1.20
N PHE A 207 13.15 -4.79 -2.51
CA PHE A 207 14.27 -4.92 -3.45
C PHE A 207 14.60 -3.55 -4.04
N TYR A 208 15.82 -3.06 -3.82
CA TYR A 208 16.22 -1.70 -4.17
C TYR A 208 17.61 -1.68 -4.81
N ASN A 209 17.73 -1.12 -6.02
CA ASN A 209 18.99 -0.97 -6.74
C ASN A 209 19.85 -2.25 -6.80
N GLY A 210 19.20 -3.40 -7.01
CA GLY A 210 19.87 -4.70 -7.11
C GLY A 210 20.18 -5.38 -5.77
N ALA A 211 19.83 -4.76 -4.64
CA ALA A 211 20.03 -5.31 -3.31
C ALA A 211 18.70 -5.65 -2.62
N HIS A 212 18.70 -6.73 -1.86
CA HIS A 212 17.64 -7.06 -0.91
C HIS A 212 17.78 -6.16 0.32
N GLN A 213 16.72 -5.49 0.71
CA GLN A 213 16.68 -4.57 1.84
C GLN A 213 15.75 -5.12 2.92
N LEU A 214 16.25 -5.26 4.14
CA LEU A 214 15.47 -5.65 5.32
C LEU A 214 15.51 -4.51 6.34
N ILE A 215 14.34 -4.06 6.78
CA ILE A 215 14.16 -3.11 7.87
C ILE A 215 13.53 -3.88 9.04
N GLU A 216 14.17 -3.88 10.20
CA GLU A 216 13.67 -4.55 11.41
C GLU A 216 14.13 -3.77 12.66
N GLY A 217 13.17 -3.36 13.49
CA GLY A 217 13.43 -2.45 14.61
C GLY A 217 14.14 -1.18 14.16
N ASP A 218 15.24 -0.83 14.83
CA ASP A 218 16.01 0.38 14.56
C ASP A 218 16.97 0.26 13.37
N TRP A 219 16.98 -0.88 12.67
CA TRP A 219 18.04 -1.23 11.73
C TRP A 219 17.53 -1.46 10.32
N MET A 220 18.36 -1.09 9.35
CA MET A 220 18.21 -1.47 7.96
C MET A 220 19.48 -2.14 7.44
N LEU A 221 19.32 -3.32 6.81
CA LEU A 221 20.37 -4.09 6.18
C LEU A 221 20.14 -4.19 4.67
N GLN A 222 21.17 -3.97 3.87
CA GLN A 222 21.19 -4.27 2.43
C GLN A 222 22.12 -5.45 2.15
N PHE A 223 21.59 -6.42 1.42
CA PHE A 223 22.24 -7.69 1.10
C PHE A 223 22.26 -7.90 -0.41
N MET A 224 23.45 -8.17 -0.96
CA MET A 224 23.65 -8.38 -2.39
C MET A 224 24.82 -9.33 -2.60
N ASN A 225 24.71 -10.26 -3.55
CA ASN A 225 25.76 -11.22 -3.90
C ASN A 225 26.34 -11.96 -2.67
N GLU A 226 25.46 -12.57 -1.88
CA GLU A 226 25.79 -13.34 -0.68
C GLU A 226 26.45 -12.55 0.48
N SER A 227 26.49 -11.22 0.40
CA SER A 227 27.16 -10.38 1.39
C SER A 227 26.30 -9.20 1.83
N THR A 228 26.44 -8.80 3.10
CA THR A 228 25.93 -7.51 3.58
C THR A 228 26.77 -6.38 3.00
N ILE A 229 26.14 -5.51 2.22
CA ILE A 229 26.79 -4.35 1.61
C ILE A 229 26.56 -3.07 2.42
N ALA A 230 25.48 -3.01 3.20
CA ALA A 230 25.21 -1.89 4.07
C ALA A 230 24.40 -2.28 5.32
N LEU A 231 24.69 -1.60 6.42
CA LEU A 231 23.95 -1.67 7.66
C LEU A 231 23.85 -0.25 8.24
N TYR A 232 22.64 0.17 8.60
CA TYR A 232 22.39 1.50 9.17
C TYR A 232 21.47 1.38 10.38
N ASN A 233 21.74 2.17 11.43
CA ASN A 233 20.75 2.46 12.46
C ASN A 233 19.88 3.62 11.95
N ILE A 234 18.66 3.33 11.54
CA ILE A 234 17.75 4.28 10.87
C ILE A 234 17.06 5.23 11.86
N VAL A 235 17.10 4.93 13.16
CA VAL A 235 16.59 5.82 14.21
C VAL A 235 17.62 6.90 14.55
N GLU A 236 18.88 6.51 14.71
CA GLU A 236 20.00 7.41 15.02
C GLU A 236 20.52 8.15 13.78
N ASP A 237 20.47 7.53 12.61
CA ASP A 237 20.94 8.07 11.33
C ASP A 237 19.86 7.99 10.24
N ARG A 238 18.82 8.82 10.40
CA ARG A 238 17.69 8.94 9.46
C ARG A 238 18.07 9.30 8.02
N LEU A 239 19.28 9.83 7.82
CA LEU A 239 19.79 10.18 6.49
C LEU A 239 20.69 9.08 5.92
N MET A 240 20.93 8.01 6.68
CA MET A 240 21.69 6.82 6.28
C MET A 240 23.07 7.17 5.73
N LYS A 241 23.77 8.08 6.41
CA LYS A 241 25.09 8.56 6.00
C LYS A 241 26.23 7.67 6.47
N ASN A 242 26.02 6.92 7.55
CA ASN A 242 27.05 6.16 8.23
C ASN A 242 26.77 4.66 8.08
N ASN A 243 27.41 4.05 7.08
CA ASN A 243 27.38 2.59 6.96
C ASN A 243 28.23 1.97 8.08
N VAL A 244 27.62 1.08 8.87
CA VAL A 244 28.22 0.45 10.06
C VAL A 244 28.37 -1.08 9.93
N VAL A 245 28.47 -1.60 8.71
CA VAL A 245 28.85 -3.01 8.45
C VAL A 245 30.06 -3.41 9.30
N GLY A 246 29.98 -4.58 9.94
CA GLY A 246 31.03 -5.14 10.78
C GLY A 246 31.17 -4.49 12.17
N LYS A 247 30.50 -3.37 12.44
CA LYS A 247 30.57 -2.69 13.76
C LYS A 247 29.56 -3.25 14.77
N HIS A 248 28.46 -3.85 14.29
CA HIS A 248 27.40 -4.45 15.11
C HIS A 248 27.17 -5.91 14.72
N PRO A 249 28.13 -6.82 15.00
CA PRO A 249 28.13 -8.19 14.45
C PRO A 249 26.88 -8.99 14.83
N LYS A 250 26.39 -8.86 16.07
CA LYS A 250 25.16 -9.57 16.51
C LYS A 250 23.92 -9.16 15.73
N VAL A 251 23.77 -7.86 15.45
CA VAL A 251 22.63 -7.32 14.67
C VAL A 251 22.75 -7.78 13.23
N GLN A 252 23.95 -7.63 12.65
CA GLN A 252 24.21 -8.02 11.26
C GLN A 252 23.94 -9.51 11.03
N GLU A 253 24.46 -10.40 11.88
CA GLU A 253 24.26 -11.85 11.75
C GLU A 253 22.79 -12.25 11.87
N ALA A 254 22.03 -11.61 12.77
CA ALA A 254 20.60 -11.87 12.93
C ALA A 254 19.79 -11.45 11.69
N MET A 255 20.02 -10.22 11.21
CA MET A 255 19.34 -9.69 10.02
C MET A 255 19.75 -10.44 8.74
N GLU A 256 21.02 -10.82 8.59
CA GLU A 256 21.49 -11.66 7.47
C GLU A 256 20.79 -13.02 7.45
N ARG A 257 20.62 -13.65 8.62
CA ARG A 257 19.90 -14.92 8.71
C ARG A 257 18.45 -14.75 8.29
N ARG A 258 17.78 -13.69 8.75
CA ARG A 258 16.39 -13.40 8.41
C ARG A 258 16.23 -13.12 6.91
N ILE A 259 17.05 -12.24 6.33
CA ILE A 259 16.90 -11.88 4.92
C ILE A 259 17.16 -13.07 4.00
N LYS A 260 18.15 -13.92 4.31
CA LYS A 260 18.40 -15.18 3.60
C LYS A 260 17.21 -16.13 3.70
N ALA A 261 16.62 -16.27 4.88
CA ALA A 261 15.43 -17.10 5.08
C ALA A 261 14.22 -16.59 4.29
N LEU A 262 13.99 -15.27 4.24
CA LEU A 262 12.92 -14.65 3.44
C LEU A 262 13.11 -14.92 1.95
N ILE A 263 14.31 -14.69 1.43
CA ILE A 263 14.65 -14.96 0.02
C ILE A 263 14.45 -16.43 -0.31
N GLN A 264 14.94 -17.33 0.54
CA GLN A 264 14.81 -18.77 0.34
C GLN A 264 13.34 -19.23 0.37
N GLN A 265 12.56 -18.77 1.35
CA GLN A 265 11.14 -19.12 1.46
C GLN A 265 10.33 -18.64 0.26
N TYR A 266 10.53 -17.39 -0.17
CA TYR A 266 9.84 -16.84 -1.33
C TYR A 266 10.18 -17.61 -2.60
N ASN A 267 11.47 -17.82 -2.88
CA ASN A 267 11.90 -18.49 -4.10
C ASN A 267 11.46 -19.96 -4.14
N ASN A 268 11.63 -20.71 -3.05
CA ASN A 268 11.25 -22.12 -3.02
C ASN A 268 9.74 -22.29 -3.22
N ARG A 269 8.92 -21.51 -2.50
CA ARG A 269 7.46 -21.59 -2.65
C ARG A 269 6.98 -21.25 -4.06
N LEU A 270 7.62 -20.28 -4.72
CA LEU A 270 7.29 -19.95 -6.11
C LEU A 270 7.74 -21.01 -7.10
N ILE A 271 8.93 -21.61 -6.91
CA ILE A 271 9.46 -22.64 -7.80
C ILE A 271 8.66 -23.94 -7.67
N ASP A 272 8.32 -24.31 -6.43
CA ASP A 272 7.70 -25.58 -6.10
C ASP A 272 6.15 -25.52 -6.11
N ASP A 273 5.57 -24.35 -6.42
CA ASP A 273 4.11 -24.07 -6.39
C ASP A 273 3.45 -24.39 -5.03
N GLU A 274 4.20 -24.21 -3.94
CA GLU A 274 3.77 -24.42 -2.55
C GLU A 274 3.18 -23.13 -1.95
N LEU A 275 2.15 -22.61 -2.62
CA LEU A 275 1.39 -21.41 -2.19
C LEU A 275 0.06 -21.74 -1.50
N ILE A 276 -0.23 -23.03 -1.34
CA ILE A 276 -1.38 -23.55 -0.59
C ILE A 276 -0.84 -24.10 0.75
N PRO A 277 -1.57 -23.93 1.88
CA PRO A 277 -1.19 -24.50 3.18
C PRO A 277 -0.86 -26.00 3.15
#